data_AF-A0A2E0UJE4-F1
#
_entry.id   AF-A0A2E0UJE4-F1
#
_cell.length_a   1.000
_cell.length_b   1.000
_cell.length_c   1.000
_cell.angle_alpha   90.00
_cell.angle_beta   90.00
_cell.angle_gamma   90.00
#
_symmetry.space_group_name_H-M   'P 1'
#
loop_
_entity.id
_entity.type
_entity.pdbx_description
1 polymer ?
#
loop_
_entity_poly.entity_id
_entity_poly.type
_entity_poly.pdbx_seq_one_letter_code
_entity_poly.pdbx_strand_id
1 'polypeptide(L)'
;MRTAAILFLLAIFCTGAASAQTDAEIKAVKGMNLRFQVLLYQIYEYSNWNPPAGTNAASGLWRDRLVKDERFVNVGKFSAAGLTGDAAKLGAVFKVYYDGISDTFNSNENVDSTWVIPGDGSLLRSSLGKSGEQVYGLSLEIYQSGGGDEAENKKFATEARNSARALIKTIDYKGPVKSGTHANPQIAVSAYNAAKAALAELDKQFAGDYSGPGGPGAKVIRQVLTEMTSMPTALAELPIPWLWPGWQIQYQYICLTGSIVLEKVSPPDPQ
;
A
#
# COMPACT_ATOMS: atom_id res chain seq x y z
N MET A 1 42.01 41.30 9.38
CA MET A 1 41.92 40.46 8.16
C MET A 1 41.90 38.95 8.44
N ARG A 2 42.69 38.40 9.38
CA ARG A 2 42.70 36.94 9.66
C ARG A 2 41.39 36.34 10.23
N THR A 3 40.63 37.09 11.03
CA THR A 3 39.36 36.64 11.63
C THR A 3 38.21 36.52 10.62
N ALA A 4 38.17 37.36 9.59
CA ALA A 4 37.14 37.31 8.56
C ALA A 4 37.29 36.09 7.63
N ALA A 5 38.54 35.69 7.31
CA ALA A 5 38.81 34.52 6.47
C ALA A 5 38.44 33.19 7.15
N ILE A 6 38.60 33.10 8.49
CA ILE A 6 38.23 31.91 9.27
C ILE A 6 36.71 31.75 9.36
N LEU A 7 35.97 32.86 9.56
CA LEU A 7 34.50 32.86 9.54
C LEU A 7 33.93 32.51 8.16
N PHE A 8 34.57 32.97 7.09
CA PHE A 8 34.15 32.66 5.72
C PHE A 8 34.36 31.18 5.37
N LEU A 9 35.49 30.58 5.79
CA LEU A 9 35.75 29.15 5.62
C LEU A 9 34.78 28.29 6.45
N LEU A 10 34.53 28.63 7.72
CA LEU A 10 33.55 27.94 8.55
C LEU A 10 32.14 28.00 7.94
N ALA A 11 31.72 29.14 7.41
CA ALA A 11 30.43 29.26 6.73
C ALA A 11 30.33 28.34 5.51
N ILE A 12 31.38 28.27 4.67
CA ILE A 12 31.42 27.39 3.49
C ILE A 12 31.37 25.90 3.88
N PHE A 13 32.14 25.50 4.90
CA PHE A 13 32.12 24.12 5.40
C PHE A 13 30.77 23.75 6.02
N CYS A 14 30.14 24.65 6.77
CA CYS A 14 28.81 24.44 7.35
C CYS A 14 27.72 24.36 6.27
N THR A 15 27.78 25.18 5.22
CA THR A 15 26.84 25.10 4.09
C THR A 15 27.01 23.83 3.28
N GLY A 16 28.24 23.36 3.06
CA GLY A 16 28.51 22.11 2.34
C GLY A 16 28.05 20.87 3.12
N ALA A 17 28.27 20.83 4.43
CA ALA A 17 27.81 19.74 5.29
C ALA A 17 26.28 19.69 5.40
N ALA A 18 25.62 20.85 5.51
CA ALA A 18 24.16 20.93 5.55
C ALA A 18 23.51 20.52 4.22
N SER A 19 24.11 20.88 3.07
CA SER A 19 23.65 20.46 1.75
C SER A 19 23.75 18.94 1.59
N ALA A 20 24.91 18.34 1.91
CA ALA A 20 25.12 16.90 1.80
C ALA A 20 24.18 16.10 2.73
N GLN A 21 23.89 16.63 3.91
CA GLN A 21 22.93 16.02 4.84
C GLN A 21 21.49 16.09 4.32
N THR A 22 21.13 17.17 3.63
CA THR A 22 19.81 17.34 3.00
C THR A 22 19.63 16.38 1.81
N ASP A 23 20.66 16.22 0.97
CA ASP A 23 20.62 15.30 -0.17
C ASP A 23 20.55 13.83 0.27
N ALA A 24 21.28 13.48 1.33
CA ALA A 24 21.22 12.15 1.94
C ALA A 24 19.82 11.84 2.48
N GLU A 25 19.19 12.82 3.14
CA GLU A 25 17.82 12.70 3.65
C GLU A 25 16.80 12.54 2.50
N ILE A 26 16.89 13.35 1.45
CA ILE A 26 16.03 13.27 0.26
C ILE A 26 16.13 11.89 -0.40
N LYS A 27 17.35 11.39 -0.58
CA LYS A 27 17.61 10.06 -1.13
C LYS A 27 17.04 8.95 -0.23
N ALA A 28 17.18 9.09 1.09
CA ALA A 28 16.65 8.13 2.05
C ALA A 28 15.11 8.11 2.05
N VAL A 29 14.47 9.29 2.02
CA VAL A 29 13.01 9.42 1.90
C VAL A 29 12.51 8.79 0.60
N LYS A 30 13.15 9.07 -0.54
CA LYS A 30 12.82 8.44 -1.82
C LYS A 30 12.91 6.91 -1.73
N GLY A 31 13.97 6.40 -1.10
CA GLY A 31 14.14 4.97 -0.84
C GLY A 31 13.01 4.38 0.01
N MET A 32 12.51 5.12 1.00
CA MET A 32 11.37 4.69 1.82
C MET A 32 10.05 4.69 1.06
N ASN A 33 9.78 5.73 0.28
CA ASN A 33 8.57 5.79 -0.55
C ASN A 33 8.57 4.66 -1.58
N LEU A 34 9.72 4.38 -2.22
CA LEU A 34 9.87 3.26 -3.14
C LEU A 34 9.54 1.91 -2.46
N ARG A 35 9.93 1.72 -1.20
CA ARG A 35 9.62 0.48 -0.47
C ARG A 35 8.13 0.31 -0.21
N PHE A 36 7.44 1.37 0.23
CA PHE A 36 5.99 1.35 0.35
C PHE A 36 5.30 1.11 -1.00
N GLN A 37 5.76 1.82 -2.05
CA GLN A 37 5.25 1.72 -3.41
C GLN A 37 5.35 0.30 -3.96
N VAL A 38 6.52 -0.34 -3.82
CA VAL A 38 6.73 -1.74 -4.22
C VAL A 38 5.87 -2.67 -3.39
N LEU A 39 5.79 -2.51 -2.07
CA LEU A 39 4.99 -3.39 -1.21
C LEU A 39 3.51 -3.34 -1.58
N LEU A 40 2.94 -2.15 -1.76
CA LEU A 40 1.54 -1.97 -2.17
C LEU A 40 1.28 -2.57 -3.57
N TYR A 41 2.20 -2.35 -4.52
CA TYR A 41 2.08 -2.93 -5.86
C TYR A 41 2.09 -4.47 -5.81
N GLN A 42 2.96 -5.04 -4.98
CA GLN A 42 3.05 -6.50 -4.82
C GLN A 42 1.78 -7.07 -4.19
N ILE A 43 1.22 -6.42 -3.17
CA ILE A 43 -0.08 -6.81 -2.61
C ILE A 43 -1.16 -6.80 -3.71
N TYR A 44 -1.20 -5.76 -4.56
CA TYR A 44 -2.13 -5.69 -5.69
C TYR A 44 -1.90 -6.82 -6.71
N GLU A 45 -0.67 -7.04 -7.18
CA GLU A 45 -0.33 -8.09 -8.16
C GLU A 45 -0.72 -9.47 -7.65
N TYR A 46 -0.35 -9.77 -6.40
CA TYR A 46 -0.65 -11.06 -5.78
C TYR A 46 -2.13 -11.24 -5.47
N SER A 47 -2.87 -10.16 -5.23
CA SER A 47 -4.33 -10.23 -5.14
C SER A 47 -5.00 -10.62 -6.47
N ASN A 48 -4.30 -10.48 -7.60
CA ASN A 48 -4.81 -10.76 -8.94
C ASN A 48 -4.40 -12.12 -9.52
N TRP A 49 -3.50 -12.89 -8.90
CA TRP A 49 -3.16 -14.20 -9.46
C TRP A 49 -4.17 -15.27 -9.06
N ASN A 50 -4.43 -16.16 -10.02
CA ASN A 50 -5.14 -17.40 -9.76
C ASN A 50 -4.19 -18.38 -9.06
N PRO A 51 -4.55 -18.92 -7.88
CA PRO A 51 -3.79 -20.01 -7.31
C PRO A 51 -3.90 -21.27 -8.19
N PRO A 52 -2.95 -22.22 -8.09
CA PRO A 52 -3.03 -23.47 -8.81
C PRO A 52 -4.22 -24.28 -8.30
N ALA A 53 -4.75 -25.19 -9.14
CA ALA A 53 -5.80 -26.10 -8.70
C ALA A 53 -5.31 -27.00 -7.54
N GLY A 54 -6.03 -27.03 -6.42
CA GLY A 54 -5.76 -27.91 -5.28
C GLY A 54 -5.95 -27.24 -3.92
N THR A 55 -6.39 -28.01 -2.93
CA THR A 55 -6.75 -27.56 -1.56
C THR A 55 -5.61 -26.91 -0.77
N ASN A 56 -4.35 -27.12 -1.19
CA ASN A 56 -3.14 -26.68 -0.47
C ASN A 56 -2.19 -25.85 -1.37
N ALA A 57 -2.63 -25.45 -2.56
CA ALA A 57 -1.74 -24.90 -3.58
C ALA A 57 -1.53 -23.38 -3.45
N ALA A 58 -2.43 -22.66 -2.76
CA ALA A 58 -2.36 -21.21 -2.64
C ALA A 58 -1.18 -20.76 -1.77
N SER A 59 -1.12 -21.16 -0.49
CA SER A 59 -0.09 -20.74 0.48
C SER A 59 1.34 -21.08 0.03
N GLY A 60 1.57 -22.31 -0.47
CA GLY A 60 2.86 -22.75 -0.98
C GLY A 60 3.31 -22.04 -2.26
N LEU A 61 2.38 -21.75 -3.19
CA LEU A 61 2.71 -21.00 -4.41
C LEU A 61 3.18 -19.59 -4.08
N TRP A 62 2.50 -18.91 -3.15
CA TRP A 62 2.84 -17.56 -2.77
C TRP A 62 4.23 -17.51 -2.15
N ARG A 63 4.49 -18.32 -1.12
CA ARG A 63 5.82 -18.42 -0.51
C ARG A 63 6.91 -18.68 -1.55
N ASP A 64 6.73 -19.68 -2.41
CA ASP A 64 7.75 -20.10 -3.38
C ASP A 64 7.95 -19.08 -4.52
N ARG A 65 6.96 -18.24 -4.82
CA ARG A 65 7.06 -17.14 -5.79
C ARG A 65 7.58 -15.84 -5.17
N LEU A 66 7.17 -15.52 -3.94
CA LEU A 66 7.63 -14.38 -3.16
C LEU A 66 9.13 -14.47 -2.89
N VAL A 67 9.62 -15.66 -2.55
CA VAL A 67 11.06 -15.95 -2.38
C VAL A 67 11.84 -15.74 -3.68
N LYS A 68 11.18 -15.81 -4.84
CA LYS A 68 11.77 -15.60 -6.18
C LYS A 68 11.56 -14.19 -6.72
N ASP A 69 10.68 -13.37 -6.13
CA ASP A 69 10.50 -11.98 -6.54
C ASP A 69 11.54 -11.10 -5.84
N GLU A 70 12.63 -10.80 -6.54
CA GLU A 70 13.74 -10.00 -6.00
C GLU A 70 13.28 -8.62 -5.50
N ARG A 71 12.22 -8.05 -6.09
CA ARG A 71 11.67 -6.76 -5.65
C ARG A 71 11.08 -6.90 -4.26
N PHE A 72 10.32 -7.97 -4.00
CA PHE A 72 9.73 -8.24 -2.70
C PHE A 72 10.78 -8.68 -1.65
N VAL A 73 11.72 -9.54 -2.03
CA VAL A 73 12.82 -9.97 -1.14
C VAL A 73 13.63 -8.76 -0.66
N ASN A 74 13.87 -7.78 -1.53
CA ASN A 74 14.62 -6.58 -1.17
C ASN A 74 13.81 -5.59 -0.31
N VAL A 75 12.47 -5.66 -0.33
CA VAL A 75 11.59 -4.87 0.55
C VAL A 75 11.81 -5.24 2.02
N GLY A 76 11.95 -6.54 2.32
CA GLY A 76 12.14 -7.05 3.69
C GLY A 76 13.54 -6.93 4.27
N LYS A 77 14.57 -6.71 3.45
CA LYS A 77 15.98 -6.53 3.90
C LYS A 77 16.27 -5.12 4.44
N PHE A 78 15.23 -4.38 4.80
CA PHE A 78 15.35 -3.00 5.24
C PHE A 78 15.94 -2.92 6.66
N SER A 79 17.02 -2.15 6.80
CA SER A 79 17.51 -1.71 8.11
C SER A 79 17.07 -0.27 8.34
N ALA A 80 16.38 -0.03 9.45
CA ALA A 80 16.11 1.32 9.94
C ALA A 80 17.37 1.97 10.57
N ALA A 81 18.44 1.19 10.79
CA ALA A 81 19.66 1.69 11.41
C ALA A 81 20.37 2.70 10.50
N GLY A 82 20.67 3.87 11.05
CA GLY A 82 21.38 4.95 10.34
C GLY A 82 20.48 5.91 9.56
N LEU A 83 19.15 5.71 9.55
CA LEU A 83 18.23 6.71 9.03
C LEU A 83 18.05 7.86 10.02
N THR A 84 17.86 9.06 9.48
CA THR A 84 17.55 10.28 10.24
C THR A 84 16.26 10.91 9.73
N GLY A 85 15.82 12.00 10.37
CA GLY A 85 14.78 12.87 9.83
C GLY A 85 13.45 12.18 9.52
N ASP A 86 12.85 12.53 8.39
CA ASP A 86 11.60 11.97 7.90
C ASP A 86 11.79 10.56 7.34
N ALA A 87 12.97 10.22 6.83
CA ALA A 87 13.26 8.86 6.39
C ALA A 87 13.18 7.87 7.56
N ALA A 88 13.66 8.24 8.75
CA ALA A 88 13.54 7.43 9.97
C ALA A 88 12.08 7.26 10.40
N LYS A 89 11.28 8.34 10.35
CA LYS A 89 9.84 8.30 10.64
C LYS A 89 9.11 7.34 9.69
N LEU A 90 9.32 7.49 8.37
CA LEU A 90 8.77 6.59 7.36
C LEU A 90 9.26 5.14 7.57
N GLY A 91 10.53 4.96 7.94
CA GLY A 91 11.11 3.67 8.28
C GLY A 91 10.42 2.97 9.45
N ALA A 92 10.06 3.72 10.51
CA ALA A 92 9.33 3.19 11.65
C ALA A 92 7.92 2.72 11.26
N VAL A 93 7.18 3.55 10.49
CA VAL A 93 5.85 3.19 9.97
C VAL A 93 5.94 1.96 9.07
N PHE A 94 6.92 1.94 8.16
CA PHE A 94 7.13 0.84 7.23
C PHE A 94 7.38 -0.46 7.98
N LYS A 95 8.24 -0.42 9.01
CA LYS A 95 8.55 -1.59 9.82
C LYS A 95 7.30 -2.15 10.50
N VAL A 96 6.50 -1.31 11.16
CA VAL A 96 5.25 -1.75 11.80
C VAL A 96 4.30 -2.40 10.78
N TYR A 97 4.15 -1.79 9.61
CA TYR A 97 3.29 -2.33 8.57
C TYR A 97 3.81 -3.65 8.01
N TYR A 98 5.09 -3.70 7.65
CA TYR A 98 5.73 -4.86 7.05
C TYR A 98 5.77 -6.06 8.00
N ASP A 99 6.19 -5.86 9.26
CA ASP A 99 6.21 -6.92 10.28
C ASP A 99 4.80 -7.49 10.53
N GLY A 100 3.76 -6.65 10.45
CA GLY A 100 2.37 -7.07 10.63
C GLY A 100 1.81 -7.95 9.51
N ILE A 101 2.43 -7.93 8.32
CA ILE A 101 1.97 -8.71 7.15
C ILE A 101 2.96 -9.77 6.68
N SER A 102 4.24 -9.68 7.08
CA SER A 102 5.31 -10.55 6.59
C SER A 102 5.04 -12.02 6.83
N ASP A 103 4.40 -12.36 7.95
CA ASP A 103 4.11 -13.76 8.29
C ASP A 103 3.06 -14.35 7.37
N THR A 104 2.10 -13.56 6.88
CA THR A 104 1.07 -14.05 5.94
C THR A 104 1.64 -14.43 4.58
N PHE A 105 2.75 -13.79 4.20
CA PHE A 105 3.52 -14.13 3.00
C PHE A 105 4.34 -15.42 3.15
N ASN A 106 4.59 -15.86 4.39
CA ASN A 106 5.45 -17.00 4.71
C ASN A 106 4.71 -18.18 5.36
N SER A 107 3.47 -17.96 5.84
CA SER A 107 2.66 -18.96 6.54
C SER A 107 2.10 -20.01 5.58
N ASN A 108 2.19 -21.29 5.97
CA ASN A 108 1.64 -22.42 5.22
C ASN A 108 0.31 -22.91 5.82
N GLU A 109 -0.54 -21.98 6.26
CA GLU A 109 -1.86 -22.35 6.75
C GLU A 109 -2.74 -22.71 5.55
N ASN A 110 -3.16 -23.98 5.49
CA ASN A 110 -4.16 -24.41 4.52
C ASN A 110 -5.48 -23.74 4.89
N VAL A 111 -5.78 -22.61 4.26
CA VAL A 111 -7.13 -22.03 4.31
C VAL A 111 -8.03 -23.02 3.59
N ASP A 112 -8.83 -23.75 4.37
CA ASP A 112 -9.68 -24.80 3.86
C ASP A 112 -10.56 -24.23 2.71
N SER A 113 -10.52 -24.89 1.56
CA SER A 113 -11.24 -24.47 0.35
C SER A 113 -12.77 -24.47 0.49
N THR A 114 -13.27 -24.85 1.67
CA THR A 114 -14.67 -24.95 2.09
C THR A 114 -15.30 -23.62 2.50
N TRP A 115 -14.62 -22.47 2.34
CA TRP A 115 -15.27 -21.15 2.39
C TRP A 115 -16.22 -20.99 1.20
N VAL A 116 -17.36 -21.67 1.28
CA VAL A 116 -18.52 -21.43 0.43
C VAL A 116 -18.93 -20.00 0.70
N ILE A 117 -18.84 -19.12 -0.31
CA ILE A 117 -19.46 -17.80 -0.26
C ILE A 117 -20.95 -18.03 0.05
N PRO A 118 -21.44 -17.75 1.27
CA PRO A 118 -22.85 -17.91 1.57
C PRO A 118 -23.53 -16.69 0.95
N GLY A 119 -24.17 -16.87 -0.21
CA GLY A 119 -24.79 -15.74 -0.88
C GLY A 119 -25.64 -16.15 -2.07
N ASP A 120 -26.91 -15.76 -2.00
CA ASP A 120 -27.76 -15.59 -3.18
C ASP A 120 -27.02 -14.70 -4.20
N GLY A 121 -27.00 -15.11 -5.47
CA GLY A 121 -26.33 -14.38 -6.55
C GLY A 121 -26.81 -12.93 -6.70
N SER A 122 -27.98 -12.59 -6.14
CA SER A 122 -28.52 -11.24 -6.04
C SER A 122 -27.68 -10.31 -5.14
N LEU A 123 -27.20 -10.78 -3.99
CA LEU A 123 -26.38 -10.02 -3.04
C LEU A 123 -24.99 -9.73 -3.61
N LEU A 124 -24.39 -10.73 -4.27
CA LEU A 124 -23.11 -10.57 -4.95
C LEU A 124 -23.18 -9.48 -6.03
N ARG A 125 -24.20 -9.52 -6.89
CA ARG A 125 -24.40 -8.49 -7.93
C ARG A 125 -24.66 -7.10 -7.36
N SER A 126 -25.41 -6.99 -6.25
CA SER A 126 -25.63 -5.70 -5.58
C SER A 126 -24.33 -5.07 -5.08
N SER A 127 -23.44 -5.88 -4.47
CA SER A 127 -22.13 -5.40 -4.02
C SER A 127 -21.21 -4.99 -5.18
N LEU A 128 -21.19 -5.77 -6.26
CA LEU A 128 -20.42 -5.48 -7.46
C LEU A 128 -20.91 -4.20 -8.15
N GLY A 129 -22.24 -3.99 -8.20
CA GLY A 129 -22.85 -2.81 -8.80
C GLY A 129 -22.43 -1.48 -8.16
N LYS A 130 -22.09 -1.48 -6.86
CA LYS A 130 -21.61 -0.30 -6.13
C LYS A 130 -20.09 -0.12 -6.17
N SER A 131 -19.35 -1.20 -6.44
CA SER A 131 -17.88 -1.22 -6.30
C SER A 131 -17.16 -0.25 -7.22
N GLY A 132 -17.70 0.02 -8.42
CA GLY A 132 -17.09 0.98 -9.35
C GLY A 132 -17.06 2.42 -8.80
N GLU A 133 -18.15 2.90 -8.20
CA GLU A 133 -18.19 4.25 -7.63
C GLU A 133 -17.44 4.33 -6.29
N GLN A 134 -17.39 3.22 -5.53
CA GLN A 134 -16.53 3.14 -4.36
C GLN A 134 -15.05 3.24 -4.75
N VAL A 135 -14.61 2.49 -5.77
CA VAL A 135 -13.24 2.62 -6.32
C VAL A 135 -12.96 4.06 -6.77
N TYR A 136 -13.91 4.74 -7.41
CA TYR A 136 -13.75 6.15 -7.76
C TYR A 136 -13.45 7.03 -6.54
N GLY A 137 -14.29 6.95 -5.50
CA GLY A 137 -14.13 7.75 -4.28
C GLY A 137 -12.79 7.48 -3.59
N LEU A 138 -12.48 6.20 -3.35
CA LEU A 138 -11.23 5.76 -2.72
C LEU A 138 -10.00 6.26 -3.51
N SER A 139 -9.99 6.03 -4.83
CA SER A 139 -8.88 6.47 -5.67
C SER A 139 -8.76 7.99 -5.69
N LEU A 140 -9.88 8.73 -5.75
CA LEU A 140 -9.87 10.19 -5.75
C LEU A 140 -9.26 10.75 -4.48
N GLU A 141 -9.64 10.24 -3.31
CA GLU A 141 -9.09 10.66 -2.02
C GLU A 141 -7.58 10.41 -1.93
N ILE A 142 -7.12 9.24 -2.40
CA ILE A 142 -5.68 8.91 -2.44
C ILE A 142 -4.94 9.84 -3.42
N TYR A 143 -5.46 10.09 -4.63
CA TYR A 143 -4.86 11.03 -5.58
C TYR A 143 -4.78 12.45 -5.00
N GLN A 144 -5.82 12.92 -4.34
CA GLN A 144 -5.84 14.24 -3.70
C GLN A 144 -4.84 14.36 -2.55
N SER A 145 -4.60 13.28 -1.80
CA SER A 145 -3.64 13.28 -0.69
C SER A 145 -2.19 13.54 -1.14
N GLY A 146 -1.85 13.17 -2.38
CA GLY A 146 -0.54 13.44 -2.96
C GLY A 146 -0.34 14.87 -3.45
N GLY A 147 -1.40 15.69 -3.43
CA GLY A 147 -1.45 16.97 -4.13
C GLY A 147 -1.56 16.79 -5.65
N GLY A 148 -1.73 17.90 -6.38
CA GLY A 148 -1.85 17.89 -7.84
C GLY A 148 -3.11 18.58 -8.35
N ASP A 149 -3.25 18.62 -9.67
CA ASP A 149 -4.37 19.27 -10.33
C ASP A 149 -5.67 18.48 -10.15
N GLU A 150 -6.77 19.19 -9.84
CA GLU A 150 -8.06 18.56 -9.58
C GLU A 150 -8.60 17.82 -10.81
N ALA A 151 -8.35 18.32 -12.02
CA ALA A 151 -8.81 17.67 -13.25
C ALA A 151 -7.99 16.40 -13.54
N GLU A 152 -6.68 16.42 -13.30
CA GLU A 152 -5.83 15.23 -13.40
C GLU A 152 -6.23 14.15 -12.39
N ASN A 153 -6.50 14.53 -11.13
CA ASN A 153 -6.96 13.61 -10.09
C ASN A 153 -8.31 12.97 -10.46
N LYS A 154 -9.27 13.77 -10.95
CA LYS A 154 -10.57 13.26 -11.45
C LYS A 154 -10.41 12.32 -12.64
N LYS A 155 -9.47 12.60 -13.55
CA LYS A 155 -9.18 11.76 -14.71
C LYS A 155 -8.69 10.38 -14.25
N PHE A 156 -7.66 10.31 -13.39
CA PHE A 156 -7.13 9.03 -12.95
C PHE A 156 -8.11 8.23 -12.08
N ALA A 157 -8.87 8.89 -11.19
CA ALA A 157 -9.94 8.23 -10.44
C ALA A 157 -11.02 7.65 -11.39
N THR A 158 -11.32 8.35 -12.48
CA THR A 158 -12.25 7.85 -13.51
C THR A 158 -11.68 6.64 -14.26
N GLU A 159 -10.39 6.64 -14.57
CA GLU A 159 -9.71 5.50 -15.19
C GLU A 159 -9.74 4.27 -14.26
N ALA A 160 -9.45 4.44 -12.97
CA ALA A 160 -9.56 3.39 -11.96
C ALA A 160 -10.98 2.80 -11.89
N ARG A 161 -12.01 3.66 -11.84
CA ARG A 161 -13.42 3.24 -11.91
C ARG A 161 -13.73 2.43 -13.17
N ASN A 162 -13.26 2.87 -14.33
CA ASN A 162 -13.55 2.21 -15.60
C ASN A 162 -12.89 0.83 -15.67
N SER A 163 -11.65 0.71 -15.18
CA SER A 163 -10.94 -0.56 -15.06
C SER A 163 -11.64 -1.51 -14.08
N ALA A 164 -12.12 -1.01 -12.94
CA ALA A 164 -12.92 -1.81 -12.00
C ALA A 164 -14.23 -2.30 -12.64
N ARG A 165 -14.94 -1.43 -13.37
CA ARG A 165 -16.16 -1.79 -14.11
C ARG A 165 -15.91 -2.84 -15.19
N ALA A 166 -14.77 -2.77 -15.88
CA ALA A 166 -14.41 -3.78 -16.87
C ALA A 166 -14.20 -5.15 -16.19
N LEU A 167 -13.48 -5.18 -15.07
CA LEU A 167 -13.29 -6.41 -14.28
C LEU A 167 -14.64 -6.97 -13.78
N ILE A 168 -15.53 -6.12 -13.25
CA ILE A 168 -16.87 -6.52 -12.79
C ILE A 168 -17.66 -7.20 -13.92
N LYS A 169 -17.66 -6.62 -15.14
CA LYS A 169 -18.32 -7.23 -16.30
C LYS A 169 -17.77 -8.62 -16.63
N THR A 170 -16.47 -8.84 -16.45
CA THR A 170 -15.89 -10.19 -16.66
C THR A 170 -16.37 -11.20 -15.62
N ILE A 171 -16.57 -10.76 -14.37
CA ILE A 171 -17.07 -11.60 -13.28
C ILE A 171 -18.54 -11.95 -13.52
N ASP A 172 -19.36 -10.98 -13.94
CA ASP A 172 -20.76 -11.21 -14.30
C ASP A 172 -20.92 -12.21 -15.45
N TYR A 173 -20.01 -12.17 -16.45
CA TYR A 173 -20.03 -13.08 -17.59
C TYR A 173 -19.54 -14.49 -17.25
N LYS A 174 -18.46 -14.62 -16.46
CA LYS A 174 -17.82 -15.92 -16.17
C LYS A 174 -18.37 -16.61 -14.92
N GLY A 175 -19.10 -15.89 -14.08
CA GLY A 175 -19.53 -16.33 -12.75
C GLY A 175 -18.41 -16.22 -11.70
N PRO A 176 -18.75 -16.14 -10.40
CA PRO A 176 -17.76 -16.13 -9.33
C PRO A 176 -17.03 -17.48 -9.26
N VAL A 177 -15.72 -17.46 -9.00
CA VAL A 177 -14.93 -18.68 -8.75
C VAL A 177 -15.44 -19.32 -7.46
N LYS A 178 -15.88 -20.59 -7.54
CA LYS A 178 -16.60 -21.29 -6.46
C LYS A 178 -15.73 -22.07 -5.47
N SER A 179 -14.45 -22.28 -5.75
CA SER A 179 -13.52 -22.97 -4.84
C SER A 179 -12.63 -21.94 -4.15
N GLY A 180 -12.33 -22.15 -2.85
CA GLY A 180 -11.53 -21.28 -1.98
C GLY A 180 -10.09 -21.02 -2.45
N THR A 181 -9.98 -20.27 -3.54
CA THR A 181 -8.76 -20.10 -4.34
C THR A 181 -8.50 -18.62 -4.50
N HIS A 182 -8.59 -17.88 -3.40
CA HIS A 182 -7.94 -16.59 -3.25
C HIS A 182 -7.17 -16.66 -1.94
N ALA A 183 -5.86 -16.47 -1.95
CA ALA A 183 -5.09 -16.19 -0.73
C ALA A 183 -5.32 -14.76 -0.21
N ASN A 184 -6.10 -14.00 -0.97
CA ASN A 184 -6.47 -12.61 -0.73
C ASN A 184 -7.13 -12.36 0.65
N PRO A 185 -8.04 -13.22 1.17
CA PRO A 185 -8.52 -13.19 2.55
C PRO A 185 -7.48 -12.90 3.62
N GLN A 186 -6.45 -13.74 3.74
CA GLN A 186 -5.49 -13.64 4.82
C GLN A 186 -4.58 -12.44 4.60
N ILE A 187 -4.08 -12.22 3.38
CA ILE A 187 -3.22 -11.06 3.07
C ILE A 187 -3.95 -9.75 3.37
N ALA A 188 -5.22 -9.65 2.95
CA ALA A 188 -5.99 -8.42 3.11
C ALA A 188 -6.45 -8.19 4.56
N VAL A 189 -6.80 -9.24 5.31
CA VAL A 189 -7.10 -9.15 6.75
C VAL A 189 -5.85 -8.83 7.57
N SER A 190 -4.72 -9.47 7.27
CA SER A 190 -3.45 -9.15 7.92
C SER A 190 -3.00 -7.73 7.62
N ALA A 191 -3.10 -7.30 6.36
CA ALA A 191 -2.81 -5.92 5.97
C ALA A 191 -3.77 -4.91 6.61
N TYR A 192 -5.05 -5.21 6.72
CA TYR A 192 -6.01 -4.40 7.47
C TYR A 192 -5.58 -4.22 8.95
N ASN A 193 -5.20 -5.33 9.61
CA ASN A 193 -4.77 -5.29 11.00
C ASN A 193 -3.45 -4.53 11.17
N ALA A 194 -2.48 -4.80 10.30
CA ALA A 194 -1.22 -4.08 10.25
C ALA A 194 -1.41 -2.59 9.94
N ALA A 195 -2.38 -2.24 9.09
CA ALA A 195 -2.67 -0.87 8.70
C ALA A 195 -3.14 -0.02 9.88
N LYS A 196 -3.92 -0.59 10.82
CA LYS A 196 -4.31 0.11 12.06
C LYS A 196 -3.09 0.48 12.91
N ALA A 197 -2.20 -0.49 13.11
CA ALA A 197 -0.98 -0.27 13.89
C ALA A 197 -0.04 0.73 13.20
N ALA A 198 0.12 0.60 11.88
CA ALA A 198 0.95 1.50 11.08
C ALA A 198 0.38 2.92 11.04
N LEU A 199 -0.94 3.08 10.97
CA LEU A 199 -1.59 4.40 11.01
C LEU A 199 -1.36 5.08 12.35
N ALA A 200 -1.47 4.35 13.46
CA ALA A 200 -1.16 4.88 14.79
C ALA A 200 0.31 5.29 14.92
N GLU A 201 1.24 4.48 14.38
CA GLU A 201 2.66 4.85 14.37
C GLU A 201 2.92 6.07 13.47
N LEU A 202 2.24 6.19 12.33
CA LEU A 202 2.36 7.35 11.44
C LEU A 202 1.89 8.63 12.13
N ASP A 203 0.71 8.60 12.75
CA ASP A 203 0.16 9.75 13.46
C ASP A 203 1.07 10.15 14.64
N LYS A 204 1.74 9.20 15.29
CA LYS A 204 2.76 9.47 16.32
C LYS A 204 4.05 10.09 15.75
N GLN A 205 4.56 9.56 14.63
CA GLN A 205 5.85 9.97 14.06
C GLN A 205 5.80 11.35 13.41
N PHE A 206 4.67 11.67 12.74
CA PHE A 206 4.48 12.95 12.06
C PHE A 206 3.71 13.95 12.93
N ALA A 207 2.88 13.52 13.88
CA ALA A 207 2.13 14.40 14.80
C ALA A 207 1.36 15.54 14.09
N GLY A 208 0.90 15.29 12.85
CA GLY A 208 0.24 16.29 11.99
C GLY A 208 1.19 17.25 11.26
N ASP A 209 2.49 17.21 11.52
CA ASP A 209 3.51 17.96 10.80
C ASP A 209 4.03 17.18 9.60
N TYR A 210 3.70 17.67 8.40
CA TYR A 210 4.09 17.11 7.11
C TYR A 210 4.89 18.13 6.27
N SER A 211 5.60 19.08 6.89
CA SER A 211 6.33 20.12 6.15
C SER A 211 7.67 19.65 5.56
N GLY A 212 8.21 18.52 6.04
CA GLY A 212 9.50 17.99 5.61
C GLY A 212 9.47 17.20 4.30
N PRO A 213 10.64 16.74 3.81
CA PRO A 213 10.76 16.04 2.53
C PRO A 213 9.95 14.73 2.47
N GLY A 214 9.69 14.08 3.61
CA GLY A 214 8.84 12.88 3.68
C GLY A 214 7.35 13.17 3.83
N GLY A 215 6.96 14.44 4.03
CA GLY A 215 5.58 14.86 4.25
C GLY A 215 4.59 14.43 3.17
N PRO A 216 4.87 14.67 1.88
CA PRO A 216 3.99 14.22 0.79
C PRO A 216 3.77 12.70 0.78
N GLY A 217 4.85 11.91 0.91
CA GLY A 217 4.75 10.45 1.00
C GLY A 217 3.95 9.99 2.21
N ALA A 218 4.17 10.61 3.37
CA ALA A 218 3.44 10.28 4.60
C ALA A 218 1.94 10.59 4.50
N LYS A 219 1.53 11.67 3.82
CA LYS A 219 0.10 11.96 3.57
C LYS A 219 -0.56 10.88 2.72
N VAL A 220 0.12 10.42 1.67
CA VAL A 220 -0.37 9.34 0.81
C VAL A 220 -0.47 8.04 1.61
N ILE A 221 0.57 7.67 2.36
CA ILE A 221 0.54 6.47 3.21
C ILE A 221 -0.61 6.56 4.21
N ARG A 222 -0.79 7.72 4.86
CA ARG A 222 -1.89 7.94 5.80
C ARG A 222 -3.25 7.71 5.14
N GLN A 223 -3.48 8.27 3.95
CA GLN A 223 -4.74 8.11 3.23
C GLN A 223 -4.96 6.64 2.84
N VAL A 224 -3.94 5.97 2.30
CA VAL A 224 -4.01 4.54 1.95
C VAL A 224 -4.38 3.69 3.16
N LEU A 225 -3.73 3.89 4.31
CA LEU A 225 -4.03 3.14 5.54
C LEU A 225 -5.42 3.49 6.10
N THR A 226 -5.85 4.74 5.96
CA THR A 226 -7.21 5.16 6.34
C THR A 226 -8.25 4.44 5.49
N GLU A 227 -8.06 4.40 4.16
CA GLU A 227 -8.97 3.68 3.26
C GLU A 227 -8.97 2.18 3.49
N MET A 228 -7.79 1.57 3.74
CA MET A 228 -7.73 0.15 4.09
C MET A 228 -8.53 -0.13 5.36
N THR A 229 -8.39 0.71 6.38
CA THR A 229 -9.00 0.48 7.70
C THR A 229 -10.49 0.88 7.79
N SER A 230 -10.98 1.67 6.85
CA SER A 230 -12.41 2.05 6.72
C SER A 230 -13.26 0.92 6.11
N MET A 231 -12.63 -0.03 5.42
CA MET A 231 -13.32 -1.18 4.84
C MET A 231 -13.88 -2.11 5.94
N PRO A 232 -15.14 -2.59 5.81
CA PRO A 232 -15.74 -3.47 6.80
C PRO A 232 -15.07 -4.85 6.80
N THR A 233 -14.71 -5.38 7.97
CA THR A 233 -14.01 -6.67 8.12
C THR A 233 -14.59 -7.62 9.16
N ALA A 234 -15.75 -7.29 9.77
CA ALA A 234 -16.29 -7.98 10.93
C ALA A 234 -16.33 -9.52 10.75
N LEU A 235 -15.47 -10.22 11.49
CA LEU A 235 -15.40 -11.69 11.55
C LEU A 235 -16.65 -12.32 12.18
N ALA A 236 -17.45 -11.53 12.91
CA ALA A 236 -18.62 -11.99 13.65
C ALA A 236 -19.95 -11.90 12.86
N GLU A 237 -19.96 -11.24 11.69
CA GLU A 237 -21.16 -11.11 10.87
C GLU A 237 -21.05 -12.05 9.67
N LEU A 238 -21.93 -13.04 9.63
CA LEU A 238 -22.16 -13.80 8.40
C LEU A 238 -23.19 -13.03 7.56
N PRO A 239 -22.90 -12.80 6.27
CA PRO A 239 -21.69 -13.21 5.53
C PRO A 239 -20.49 -12.26 5.72
N ILE A 240 -19.29 -12.84 5.88
CA ILE A 240 -18.03 -12.11 6.14
C ILE A 240 -17.70 -11.15 4.97
N PRO A 241 -17.62 -9.82 5.19
CA PRO A 241 -17.54 -8.84 4.10
C PRO A 241 -16.31 -8.94 3.19
N TRP A 242 -15.14 -9.29 3.73
CA TRP A 242 -13.91 -9.39 2.93
C TRP A 242 -13.88 -10.61 2.00
N LEU A 243 -14.82 -11.56 2.13
CA LEU A 243 -14.98 -12.63 1.14
C LEU A 243 -15.69 -12.17 -0.14
N TRP A 244 -16.18 -10.92 -0.17
CA TRP A 244 -17.01 -10.45 -1.26
C TRP A 244 -16.17 -9.88 -2.41
N PRO A 245 -16.51 -10.19 -3.67
CA PRO A 245 -15.79 -9.66 -4.84
C PRO A 245 -15.67 -8.13 -4.84
N GLY A 246 -16.72 -7.43 -4.45
CA GLY A 246 -16.71 -5.97 -4.39
C GLY A 246 -15.71 -5.39 -3.38
N TRP A 247 -15.56 -6.05 -2.24
CA TRP A 247 -14.56 -5.69 -1.23
C TRP A 247 -13.15 -5.88 -1.78
N GLN A 248 -12.91 -7.01 -2.45
CA GLN A 248 -11.60 -7.34 -3.01
C GLN A 248 -11.16 -6.38 -4.12
N ILE A 249 -12.10 -5.97 -4.98
CA ILE A 249 -11.85 -4.95 -6.00
C ILE A 249 -11.46 -3.63 -5.32
N GLN A 250 -12.22 -3.17 -4.33
CA GLN A 250 -11.89 -1.92 -3.61
C GLN A 250 -10.49 -1.96 -2.99
N TYR A 251 -10.16 -3.05 -2.28
CA TYR A 251 -8.86 -3.23 -1.65
C TYR A 251 -7.70 -3.21 -2.66
N GLN A 252 -7.85 -3.91 -3.78
CA GLN A 252 -6.86 -3.92 -4.86
C GLN A 252 -6.60 -2.51 -5.41
N TYR A 253 -7.65 -1.72 -5.62
CA TYR A 253 -7.51 -0.35 -6.13
C TYR A 253 -6.92 0.61 -5.10
N ILE A 254 -7.19 0.42 -3.80
CA ILE A 254 -6.48 1.18 -2.75
C ILE A 254 -4.96 0.94 -2.85
N CYS A 255 -4.52 -0.32 -2.95
CA CYS A 255 -3.12 -0.67 -3.10
C CYS A 255 -2.50 -0.11 -4.40
N LEU A 256 -3.17 -0.30 -5.54
CA LEU A 256 -2.68 0.15 -6.83
C LEU A 256 -2.59 1.68 -6.91
N THR A 257 -3.65 2.39 -6.52
CA THR A 257 -3.66 3.86 -6.51
C THR A 257 -2.61 4.39 -5.53
N GLY A 258 -2.52 3.83 -4.33
CA GLY A 258 -1.49 4.18 -3.35
C GLY A 258 -0.08 4.05 -3.90
N SER A 259 0.22 2.94 -4.58
CA SER A 259 1.51 2.70 -5.24
C SER A 259 1.83 3.77 -6.30
N ILE A 260 0.89 4.05 -7.21
CA ILE A 260 1.07 5.06 -8.27
C ILE A 260 1.30 6.45 -7.69
N VAL A 261 0.53 6.85 -6.68
CA VAL A 261 0.64 8.20 -6.10
C VAL A 261 1.94 8.33 -5.29
N LEU A 262 2.34 7.30 -4.54
CA LEU A 262 3.62 7.27 -3.82
C LEU A 262 4.82 7.47 -4.75
N GLU A 263 4.80 6.86 -5.93
CA GLU A 263 5.84 7.07 -6.94
C GLU A 263 5.89 8.54 -7.38
N LYS A 264 4.72 9.13 -7.68
CA LYS A 264 4.62 10.53 -8.13
C LYS A 264 5.09 11.55 -7.08
N VAL A 265 4.79 11.33 -5.81
CA VAL A 265 5.14 12.26 -4.73
C VAL A 265 6.53 12.03 -4.15
N SER A 266 7.26 11.04 -4.66
CA SER A 266 8.62 10.78 -4.21
C SER A 266 9.56 11.93 -4.59
N PRO A 267 10.43 12.37 -3.68
CA PRO A 267 11.39 13.44 -3.98
C PRO A 267 12.23 13.11 -5.22
N PRO A 268 12.58 14.12 -6.05
CA PRO A 268 13.48 13.93 -7.18
C PRO A 268 14.89 13.54 -6.69
N ASP A 269 15.70 12.99 -7.59
CA ASP A 269 17.12 12.75 -7.25
C ASP A 269 17.82 14.10 -6.99
N PRO A 270 18.70 14.17 -5.96
CA PRO A 270 19.56 15.33 -5.77
C PRO A 270 20.40 15.61 -7.03
N GLN A 271 20.54 16.88 -7.42
CA GLN A 271 21.34 17.32 -8.57
C GLN A 271 22.82 17.43 -8.23
#